data_AF-A0A0A1TI02-F1
#
_entry.id   AF-A0A0A1TI02-F1
#
_cell.length_a   1.000
_cell.length_b   1.000
_cell.length_c   1.000
_cell.angle_alpha   90.00
_cell.angle_beta   90.00
_cell.angle_gamma   90.00
#
_symmetry.space_group_name_H-M   'P 1'
#
loop_
_entity.id
_entity.type
_entity.pdbx_description
1 polymer ?
#
loop_
_entity_poly.entity_id
_entity_poly.type
_entity_poly.pdbx_seq_one_letter_code
_entity_poly.pdbx_strand_id
1 'polypeptide(L)'
;MAAKFFSERASLEILCSMLECVASPNDVLAFALTCRHMADAWHVGNTGVLTVWRIWQEDMPAVEEALIAVRVTELVYDTECQGVPHPESIDPSRFTSNAARPTARELGHVWLLHSLALGLEGTLRSPHGFDDYHLPSGVNWDQQQTPGAEQPERLAEWRVGFHRAAYRCLIAGAVLAYAYSEPLYQCGAQETVNDEQSILLSGFPAYNIEASMEEQDAIFGPFADWLLENILANTAEVAAITDRFDKRQGRAWCCRDLQSDDEDAGSEDELDDGCPVQLKGRAGIDSHAQAHYVAWEVMKMLWQQEHILLSMYNSRFPHHKGQGSSEKSCIIAPFGLFCCAHVDIITPPARYAPQLALDARDPNDSKRPMDIFSVLDIIGPKQDHLSQDAVPAPLELQFFRYFLQKHLGLSFWEDFFDTESRYAIEDGQNWTEFMKCLQLFALDDVPNRWPSKGLSTAAGADFIDGTEFLVKAR
;
A
#
# COMPACT_ATOMS: atom_id res chain seq x y z
N MET A 1 -10.55 -47.43 14.03
CA MET A 1 -10.73 -47.14 15.47
C MET A 1 -10.97 -45.65 15.71
N ALA A 2 -10.14 -44.75 15.17
CA ALA A 2 -10.30 -43.29 15.30
C ALA A 2 -11.66 -42.74 14.79
N ALA A 3 -12.11 -43.11 13.59
CA ALA A 3 -13.39 -42.65 13.03
C ALA A 3 -14.61 -43.00 13.92
N LYS A 4 -14.56 -44.15 14.62
CA LYS A 4 -15.62 -44.56 15.56
C LYS A 4 -15.62 -43.71 16.83
N PHE A 5 -14.43 -43.28 17.29
CA PHE A 5 -14.31 -42.36 18.42
C PHE A 5 -14.87 -40.96 18.07
N PHE A 6 -14.46 -40.39 16.94
CA PHE A 6 -14.92 -39.07 16.49
C PHE A 6 -16.40 -39.02 16.14
N SER A 7 -16.95 -40.12 15.63
CA SER A 7 -18.39 -40.22 15.47
C SER A 7 -19.07 -40.39 16.84
N GLU A 8 -18.79 -41.44 17.59
CA GLU A 8 -19.70 -41.85 18.67
C GLU A 8 -19.41 -41.25 20.05
N ARG A 9 -18.18 -40.82 20.34
CA ARG A 9 -17.70 -40.69 21.74
C ARG A 9 -16.88 -39.45 22.07
N ALA A 10 -16.41 -38.68 21.09
CA ALA A 10 -15.62 -37.49 21.37
C ALA A 10 -16.49 -36.40 22.02
N SER A 11 -16.03 -35.83 23.14
CA SER A 11 -16.67 -34.66 23.73
C SER A 11 -16.34 -33.41 22.90
N LEU A 12 -17.23 -32.41 22.95
CA LEU A 12 -17.08 -31.16 22.22
C LEU A 12 -15.78 -30.43 22.57
N GLU A 13 -15.40 -30.47 23.85
CA GLU A 13 -14.13 -29.92 24.36
C GLU A 13 -12.91 -30.54 23.67
N ILE A 14 -12.86 -31.88 23.55
CA ILE A 14 -11.76 -32.57 22.85
C ILE A 14 -11.72 -32.17 21.38
N LEU A 15 -12.89 -32.05 20.73
CA LEU A 15 -12.97 -31.65 19.33
C LEU A 15 -12.50 -30.20 19.11
N CYS A 16 -12.85 -29.28 20.02
CA CYS A 16 -12.33 -27.90 19.99
C CYS A 16 -10.81 -27.88 20.18
N SER A 17 -10.26 -28.63 21.16
CA SER A 17 -8.81 -28.71 21.35
C SER A 17 -8.10 -29.31 20.13
N MET A 18 -8.72 -30.24 19.41
CA MET A 18 -8.16 -30.76 18.16
C MET A 18 -8.16 -29.73 17.04
N LEU A 19 -9.22 -28.93 16.89
CA LEU A 19 -9.26 -27.79 15.95
C LEU A 19 -8.20 -26.75 16.29
N GLU A 20 -7.90 -26.55 17.57
CA GLU A 20 -6.81 -25.71 18.02
C GLU A 20 -5.41 -26.28 17.68
N CYS A 21 -5.29 -27.56 17.32
CA CYS A 21 -4.03 -28.17 16.89
C CYS A 21 -3.88 -28.30 15.36
N VAL A 22 -4.91 -27.96 14.59
CA VAL A 22 -4.87 -28.00 13.12
C VAL A 22 -3.92 -26.93 12.58
N ALA A 23 -2.96 -27.33 11.74
CA ALA A 23 -1.97 -26.43 11.16
C ALA A 23 -2.27 -26.04 9.70
N SER A 24 -3.06 -26.83 8.97
CA SER A 24 -3.32 -26.59 7.54
C SER A 24 -4.79 -26.73 7.14
N PRO A 25 -5.19 -26.16 5.98
CA PRO A 25 -6.53 -26.38 5.42
C PRO A 25 -6.84 -27.86 5.18
N ASN A 26 -5.83 -28.67 4.84
CA ASN A 26 -5.97 -30.11 4.65
C ASN A 26 -6.30 -30.84 5.96
N ASP A 27 -5.75 -30.40 7.09
CA ASP A 27 -6.10 -30.96 8.39
C ASP A 27 -7.54 -30.60 8.78
N VAL A 28 -7.99 -29.37 8.48
CA VAL A 28 -9.39 -28.96 8.68
C VAL A 28 -10.31 -29.87 7.87
N LEU A 29 -9.99 -30.09 6.59
CA LEU A 29 -10.77 -30.95 5.71
C LEU A 29 -10.77 -32.40 6.21
N ALA A 30 -9.61 -32.95 6.58
CA ALA A 30 -9.50 -34.31 7.10
C ALA A 30 -10.32 -34.47 8.40
N PHE A 31 -10.30 -33.47 9.27
CA PHE A 31 -11.10 -33.46 10.49
C PHE A 31 -12.60 -33.37 10.18
N ALA A 32 -13.01 -32.50 9.25
CA ALA A 32 -14.41 -32.40 8.81
C ALA A 32 -14.94 -33.68 8.18
N LEU A 33 -14.12 -34.39 7.40
CA LEU A 33 -14.49 -35.66 6.76
C LEU A 33 -14.57 -36.84 7.74
N THR A 34 -13.92 -36.74 8.91
CA THR A 34 -13.82 -37.85 9.88
C THR A 34 -14.63 -37.64 11.16
N CYS A 35 -15.08 -36.41 11.43
CA CYS A 35 -15.82 -36.03 12.63
C CYS A 35 -17.25 -35.55 12.31
N ARG A 36 -18.27 -36.34 12.70
CA ARG A 36 -19.68 -35.98 12.48
C ARG A 36 -20.13 -34.74 13.28
N HIS A 37 -19.43 -34.44 14.37
CA HIS A 37 -19.70 -33.33 15.28
C HIS A 37 -18.82 -32.11 15.00
N MET A 38 -18.14 -32.09 13.84
CA MET A 38 -17.28 -30.99 13.42
C MET A 38 -18.05 -29.66 13.40
N ALA A 39 -19.28 -29.65 12.86
CA ALA A 39 -20.08 -28.42 12.79
C ALA A 39 -20.33 -27.82 14.17
N ASP A 40 -20.66 -28.64 15.16
CA ASP A 40 -20.85 -28.18 16.54
C ASP A 40 -19.53 -27.61 17.09
N ALA A 41 -18.42 -28.33 16.94
CA ALA A 41 -17.11 -27.89 17.41
C ALA A 41 -16.63 -26.61 16.71
N TRP A 42 -16.98 -26.42 15.44
CA TRP A 42 -16.65 -25.26 14.63
C TRP A 42 -17.32 -23.99 15.13
N HIS A 43 -18.58 -24.09 15.55
CA HIS A 43 -19.39 -22.94 16.00
C HIS A 43 -19.20 -22.62 17.48
N VAL A 44 -18.82 -23.58 18.32
CA VAL A 44 -18.58 -23.35 19.74
C VAL A 44 -17.50 -22.30 19.94
N GLY A 45 -17.83 -21.20 20.62
CA GLY A 45 -16.87 -20.17 21.00
C GLY A 45 -16.10 -19.55 19.82
N ASN A 46 -16.62 -19.63 18.59
CA ASN A 46 -15.92 -19.24 17.36
C ASN A 46 -14.61 -20.01 17.09
N THR A 47 -14.45 -21.24 17.59
CA THR A 47 -13.22 -22.04 17.39
C THR A 47 -12.84 -22.14 15.91
N GLY A 48 -13.80 -22.38 15.02
CA GLY A 48 -13.54 -22.45 13.59
C GLY A 48 -12.96 -21.17 12.99
N VAL A 49 -13.47 -20.01 13.39
CA VAL A 49 -12.97 -18.69 12.95
C VAL A 49 -11.53 -18.50 13.42
N LEU A 50 -11.22 -18.86 14.67
CA LEU A 50 -9.87 -18.74 15.22
C LEU A 50 -8.89 -19.72 14.56
N THR A 51 -9.34 -20.93 14.22
CA THR A 51 -8.53 -21.90 13.44
C THR A 51 -8.21 -21.33 12.05
N VAL A 52 -9.19 -20.78 11.33
CA VAL A 52 -8.95 -20.16 10.02
C VAL A 52 -7.99 -18.98 10.14
N TRP A 53 -8.21 -18.11 11.11
CA TRP A 53 -7.34 -16.95 11.35
C TRP A 53 -5.89 -17.37 11.58
N ARG A 54 -5.64 -18.36 12.45
CA ARG A 54 -4.28 -18.87 12.69
C ARG A 54 -3.62 -19.41 11.41
N ILE A 55 -4.34 -20.21 10.63
CA ILE A 55 -3.81 -20.74 9.36
C ILE A 55 -3.46 -19.58 8.42
N TRP A 56 -4.32 -18.57 8.32
CA TRP A 56 -4.06 -17.41 7.46
C TRP A 56 -2.91 -16.53 7.95
N GLN A 57 -2.62 -16.48 9.25
CA GLN A 57 -1.41 -15.79 9.74
C GLN A 57 -0.12 -16.42 9.22
N GLU A 58 -0.14 -17.70 8.85
CA GLU A 58 1.00 -18.40 8.26
C GLU A 58 0.97 -18.36 6.72
N ASP A 59 -0.21 -18.52 6.11
CA ASP A 59 -0.35 -18.71 4.66
C ASP A 59 -0.67 -17.42 3.88
N MET A 60 -1.32 -16.44 4.50
CA MET A 60 -1.81 -15.24 3.81
C MET A 60 -0.84 -14.06 4.02
N PRO A 61 -0.30 -13.47 2.94
CA PRO A 61 0.61 -12.35 3.04
C PRO A 61 -0.05 -11.16 3.76
N ALA A 62 0.61 -10.62 4.80
CA ALA A 62 0.19 -9.42 5.53
C ALA A 62 -1.28 -9.44 6.02
N VAL A 63 -1.74 -10.59 6.53
CA VAL A 63 -3.15 -10.77 6.93
C VAL A 63 -3.59 -9.84 8.07
N GLU A 64 -2.68 -9.46 8.96
CA GLU A 64 -2.98 -8.54 10.06
C GLU A 64 -3.32 -7.16 9.50
N GLU A 65 -2.53 -6.64 8.56
CA GLU A 65 -2.82 -5.38 7.85
C GLU A 65 -4.12 -5.48 7.04
N ALA A 66 -4.42 -6.63 6.43
CA ALA A 66 -5.70 -6.85 5.76
C ALA A 66 -6.89 -6.74 6.73
N LEU A 67 -6.78 -7.31 7.94
CA LEU A 67 -7.83 -7.20 8.97
C LEU A 67 -8.00 -5.77 9.45
N ILE A 68 -6.90 -5.05 9.71
CA ILE A 68 -6.94 -3.63 10.09
C ILE A 68 -7.66 -2.85 8.99
N ALA A 69 -7.26 -3.03 7.71
CA ALA A 69 -7.86 -2.37 6.56
C ALA A 69 -9.38 -2.60 6.47
N VAL A 70 -9.84 -3.85 6.64
CA VAL A 70 -11.27 -4.20 6.66
C VAL A 70 -12.00 -3.42 7.75
N ARG A 71 -11.47 -3.42 8.97
CA ARG A 71 -12.16 -2.80 10.11
C ARG A 71 -12.21 -1.28 10.03
N VAL A 72 -11.12 -0.64 9.63
CA VAL A 72 -11.13 0.83 9.46
C VAL A 72 -12.00 1.25 8.28
N THR A 73 -12.05 0.44 7.21
CA THR A 73 -12.96 0.69 6.06
C THR A 73 -14.41 0.54 6.49
N GLU A 74 -14.78 -0.51 7.24
CA GLU A 74 -16.16 -0.69 7.73
C GLU A 74 -16.61 0.49 8.60
N LEU A 75 -15.72 1.04 9.44
CA LEU A 75 -16.03 2.22 10.23
C LEU A 75 -16.37 3.45 9.38
N VAL A 76 -15.58 3.74 8.35
CA VAL A 76 -15.83 4.84 7.40
C VAL A 76 -17.11 4.59 6.59
N TYR A 77 -17.29 3.37 6.08
CA TYR A 77 -18.46 2.98 5.32
C TYR A 77 -19.77 3.14 6.13
N ASP A 78 -19.75 2.75 7.41
CA ASP A 78 -20.90 2.90 8.29
C ASP A 78 -21.28 4.38 8.49
N THR A 79 -20.29 5.29 8.59
CA THR A 79 -20.55 6.74 8.69
C THR A 79 -21.07 7.34 7.39
N GLU A 80 -20.54 6.90 6.24
CA GLU A 80 -21.04 7.31 4.91
C GLU A 80 -22.49 6.88 4.72
N CYS A 81 -22.82 5.64 5.08
CA CYS A 81 -24.18 5.11 5.02
C CYS A 81 -25.16 5.88 5.90
N GLN A 82 -24.68 6.47 6.99
CA GLN A 82 -25.47 7.30 7.90
C GLN A 82 -25.56 8.76 7.45
N GLY A 83 -24.76 9.18 6.46
CA GLY A 83 -24.66 10.57 6.02
C GLY A 83 -24.11 11.51 7.09
N VAL A 84 -23.23 11.00 7.97
CA VAL A 84 -22.54 11.79 9.00
C VAL A 84 -21.07 11.92 8.66
N PRO A 85 -20.38 12.98 9.13
CA PRO A 85 -18.94 13.10 8.97
C PRO A 85 -18.19 11.86 9.49
N HIS A 86 -17.08 11.51 8.83
CA HIS A 86 -16.21 10.44 9.29
C HIS A 86 -15.67 10.74 10.71
N PRO A 87 -15.16 9.74 11.43
CA PRO A 87 -14.52 9.99 12.73
C PRO A 87 -13.26 10.86 12.55
N GLU A 88 -13.16 11.93 13.34
CA GLU A 88 -12.03 12.89 13.30
C GLU A 88 -10.66 12.23 13.46
N SER A 89 -10.60 11.19 14.30
CA SER A 89 -9.39 10.39 14.47
C SER A 89 -9.72 8.91 14.49
N ILE A 90 -8.95 8.14 13.73
CA ILE A 90 -9.00 6.68 13.71
C ILE A 90 -7.61 6.18 14.10
N ASP A 91 -7.51 5.53 15.25
CA ASP A 91 -6.29 4.91 15.76
C ASP A 91 -6.21 3.46 15.26
N PRO A 92 -5.36 3.13 14.27
CA PRO A 92 -5.38 1.81 13.64
C PRO A 92 -4.95 0.67 14.61
N SER A 93 -4.23 1.00 15.69
CA SER A 93 -3.76 0.01 16.68
C SER A 93 -4.91 -0.73 17.38
N ARG A 94 -6.08 -0.08 17.48
CA ARG A 94 -7.30 -0.63 18.09
C ARG A 94 -8.02 -1.67 17.23
N PHE A 95 -7.62 -1.79 15.97
CA PHE A 95 -8.26 -2.68 15.00
C PHE A 95 -7.45 -3.95 14.73
N THR A 96 -6.40 -4.19 15.50
CA THR A 96 -5.59 -5.41 15.44
C THR A 96 -6.36 -6.64 15.95
N SER A 97 -5.94 -7.84 15.53
CA SER A 97 -6.46 -9.11 16.05
C SER A 97 -6.19 -9.30 17.56
N ASN A 98 -5.14 -8.63 18.07
CA ASN A 98 -4.81 -8.56 19.49
C ASN A 98 -5.80 -7.71 20.29
N ALA A 99 -6.30 -6.61 19.71
CA ALA A 99 -7.29 -5.74 20.34
C ALA A 99 -8.68 -6.39 20.36
N ALA A 100 -9.07 -7.05 19.27
CA ALA A 100 -10.32 -7.78 19.16
C ALA A 100 -10.19 -9.01 18.25
N ARG A 101 -10.70 -10.16 18.71
CA ARG A 101 -10.69 -11.41 17.93
C ARG A 101 -11.49 -11.24 16.62
N PRO A 102 -10.99 -11.78 15.49
CA PRO A 102 -11.72 -11.73 14.22
C PRO A 102 -13.08 -12.44 14.29
N THR A 103 -14.04 -11.93 13.53
CA THR A 103 -15.36 -12.54 13.30
C THR A 103 -15.40 -13.24 11.94
N ALA A 104 -16.38 -14.14 11.74
CA ALA A 104 -16.55 -14.82 10.46
C ALA A 104 -16.81 -13.85 9.29
N ARG A 105 -17.52 -12.74 9.55
CA ARG A 105 -17.77 -11.68 8.56
C ARG A 105 -16.47 -10.98 8.17
N GLU A 106 -15.67 -10.59 9.16
CA GLU A 106 -14.36 -9.96 8.93
C GLU A 106 -13.44 -10.88 8.12
N LEU A 107 -13.39 -12.19 8.44
CA LEU A 107 -12.60 -13.14 7.65
C LEU A 107 -13.10 -13.24 6.20
N GLY A 108 -14.41 -13.16 5.97
CA GLY A 108 -14.97 -13.06 4.63
C GLY A 108 -14.46 -11.83 3.86
N HIS A 109 -14.43 -10.67 4.51
CA HIS A 109 -13.91 -9.43 3.92
C HIS A 109 -12.38 -9.46 3.73
N VAL A 110 -11.62 -10.02 4.67
CA VAL A 110 -10.16 -10.24 4.55
C VAL A 110 -9.85 -11.12 3.35
N TRP A 111 -10.61 -12.19 3.13
CA TRP A 111 -10.45 -13.05 1.96
C TRP A 111 -10.74 -12.32 0.64
N LEU A 112 -11.76 -11.45 0.62
CA LEU A 112 -12.06 -10.64 -0.56
C LEU A 112 -10.94 -9.63 -0.81
N LEU A 113 -10.39 -9.01 0.23
CA LEU A 113 -9.26 -8.09 0.11
C LEU A 113 -7.98 -8.79 -0.35
N HIS A 114 -7.74 -10.02 0.11
CA HIS A 114 -6.68 -10.87 -0.41
C HIS A 114 -6.90 -11.22 -1.89
N SER A 115 -8.14 -11.52 -2.28
CA SER A 115 -8.49 -11.76 -3.70
C SER A 115 -8.26 -10.51 -4.57
N LEU A 116 -8.52 -9.31 -4.03
CA LEU A 116 -8.21 -8.03 -4.68
C LEU A 116 -6.70 -7.87 -4.89
N ALA A 117 -5.89 -8.10 -3.86
CA ALA A 117 -4.43 -8.02 -3.93
C ALA A 117 -3.84 -9.04 -4.93
N LEU A 118 -4.37 -10.27 -4.98
CA LEU A 118 -4.03 -11.25 -6.00
C LEU A 118 -4.42 -10.79 -7.41
N GLY A 119 -5.52 -10.04 -7.54
CA GLY A 119 -5.93 -9.41 -8.79
C GLY A 119 -4.92 -8.37 -9.26
N LEU A 120 -4.50 -7.47 -8.37
CA LEU A 120 -3.44 -6.49 -8.63
C LEU A 120 -2.11 -7.17 -8.98
N GLU A 121 -1.72 -8.24 -8.28
CA GLU A 121 -0.54 -9.03 -8.66
C GLU A 121 -0.70 -9.62 -10.07
N GLY A 122 -1.91 -10.08 -10.41
CA GLY A 122 -2.24 -10.64 -11.71
C GLY A 122 -2.12 -9.64 -12.85
N THR A 123 -2.52 -8.39 -12.65
CA THR A 123 -2.46 -7.35 -13.70
C THR A 123 -1.01 -7.07 -14.12
N LEU A 124 -0.06 -7.13 -13.17
CA LEU A 124 1.37 -6.99 -13.44
C LEU A 124 1.95 -8.12 -14.29
N ARG A 125 1.35 -9.31 -14.23
CA ARG A 125 1.78 -10.48 -15.00
C ARG A 125 1.16 -10.56 -16.40
N SER A 126 0.18 -9.71 -16.68
CA SER A 126 -0.51 -9.76 -17.96
C SER A 126 0.45 -9.27 -19.06
N PRO A 127 0.68 -10.04 -20.14
CA PRO A 127 1.48 -9.60 -21.29
C PRO A 127 0.82 -8.46 -22.08
N HIS A 128 -0.31 -7.94 -21.59
CA HIS A 128 -1.00 -6.75 -22.11
C HIS A 128 -1.20 -5.70 -21.01
N GLY A 129 -0.71 -5.96 -19.79
CA GLY A 129 -0.94 -5.12 -18.62
C GLY A 129 -0.23 -3.80 -18.79
N PHE A 130 1.09 -3.84 -18.92
CA PHE A 130 1.94 -2.68 -19.21
C PHE A 130 3.28 -3.23 -19.73
N ASP A 131 3.54 -3.13 -21.04
CA ASP A 131 4.78 -3.65 -21.66
C ASP A 131 6.07 -2.91 -21.21
N ASP A 132 5.95 -1.98 -20.26
CA ASP A 132 6.96 -0.99 -19.93
C ASP A 132 7.44 -1.04 -18.47
N TYR A 133 7.06 -2.05 -17.66
CA TYR A 133 7.60 -2.14 -16.29
C TYR A 133 9.07 -2.51 -16.31
N HIS A 134 9.86 -1.75 -15.55
CA HIS A 134 11.26 -2.04 -15.30
C HIS A 134 11.39 -3.18 -14.30
N LEU A 135 12.11 -4.22 -14.71
CA LEU A 135 12.35 -5.43 -13.93
C LEU A 135 13.84 -5.56 -13.58
N PRO A 136 14.17 -6.29 -12.49
CA PRO A 136 15.55 -6.65 -12.23
C PRO A 136 16.17 -7.47 -13.38
N SER A 137 17.44 -7.27 -13.66
CA SER A 137 18.18 -8.06 -14.65
C SER A 137 18.07 -9.56 -14.36
N GLY A 138 17.90 -10.34 -15.43
CA GLY A 138 17.73 -11.79 -15.34
C GLY A 138 16.31 -12.24 -15.03
N VAL A 139 15.40 -11.31 -14.73
CA VAL A 139 13.96 -11.55 -14.68
C VAL A 139 13.38 -11.24 -16.06
N ASN A 140 12.63 -12.16 -16.65
CA ASN A 140 11.99 -11.94 -17.95
C ASN A 140 10.55 -12.48 -17.92
N TRP A 141 9.60 -11.63 -18.31
CA TRP A 141 8.19 -11.99 -18.47
C TRP A 141 7.96 -13.07 -19.54
N ASP A 142 8.87 -13.22 -20.51
CA ASP A 142 8.74 -14.13 -21.67
C ASP A 142 9.14 -15.59 -21.36
N GLN A 143 9.59 -15.90 -20.14
CA GLN A 143 9.79 -17.29 -19.74
C GLN A 143 8.44 -17.95 -19.41
N GLN A 144 7.91 -18.68 -20.40
CA GLN A 144 6.62 -19.40 -20.42
C GLN A 144 6.30 -20.30 -19.20
N GLN A 145 7.21 -20.47 -18.22
CA GLN A 145 7.00 -21.35 -17.08
C GLN A 145 6.66 -20.63 -15.77
N THR A 146 7.07 -19.37 -15.57
CA THR A 146 6.59 -18.48 -14.50
C THR A 146 7.13 -17.06 -14.71
N PRO A 147 6.41 -16.18 -15.42
CA PRO A 147 6.70 -14.75 -15.44
C PRO A 147 6.58 -14.22 -14.00
N GLY A 148 7.71 -13.87 -13.38
CA GLY A 148 7.75 -13.48 -11.97
C GLY A 148 8.34 -12.09 -11.81
N ALA A 149 7.85 -11.32 -10.85
CA ALA A 149 8.51 -10.08 -10.41
C ALA A 149 9.77 -10.36 -9.58
N GLU A 150 10.05 -11.63 -9.29
CA GLU A 150 11.13 -12.14 -8.44
C GLU A 150 11.41 -13.63 -8.78
N GLN A 151 12.54 -14.18 -8.33
CA GLN A 151 12.87 -15.60 -8.44
C GLN A 151 11.78 -16.48 -7.78
N PRO A 152 11.41 -17.65 -8.35
CA PRO A 152 10.30 -18.48 -7.85
C PRO A 152 10.38 -18.82 -6.35
N GLU A 153 11.58 -19.12 -5.84
CA GLU A 153 11.86 -19.44 -4.44
C GLU A 153 11.69 -18.24 -3.48
N ARG A 154 11.76 -17.02 -4.01
CA ARG A 154 11.68 -15.76 -3.26
C ARG A 154 10.35 -15.02 -3.46
N LEU A 155 9.51 -15.50 -4.37
CA LEU A 155 8.23 -14.88 -4.72
C LEU A 155 7.27 -14.76 -3.52
N ALA A 156 7.32 -15.68 -2.55
CA ALA A 156 6.51 -15.60 -1.34
C ALA A 156 6.85 -14.36 -0.50
N GLU A 157 8.14 -14.04 -0.36
CA GLU A 157 8.62 -12.86 0.37
C GLU A 157 8.26 -11.56 -0.37
N TRP A 158 8.47 -11.54 -1.69
CA TRP A 158 8.04 -10.45 -2.55
C TRP A 158 6.54 -10.14 -2.40
N ARG A 159 5.69 -11.19 -2.38
CA ARG A 159 4.24 -11.06 -2.20
C ARG A 159 3.87 -10.42 -0.88
N VAL A 160 4.59 -10.75 0.19
CA VAL A 160 4.36 -10.13 1.50
C VAL A 160 4.56 -8.62 1.43
N GLY A 161 5.66 -8.15 0.83
CA GLY A 161 5.89 -6.72 0.62
C GLY A 161 4.81 -6.06 -0.26
N PHE A 162 4.45 -6.71 -1.37
CA PHE A 162 3.44 -6.23 -2.31
C PHE A 162 2.05 -6.07 -1.67
N HIS A 163 1.56 -7.12 -1.00
CA HIS A 163 0.26 -7.12 -0.35
C HIS A 163 0.22 -6.17 0.84
N ARG A 164 1.30 -6.13 1.65
CA ARG A 164 1.39 -5.21 2.79
C ARG A 164 1.26 -3.77 2.36
N ALA A 165 1.97 -3.38 1.30
CA ALA A 165 1.88 -2.03 0.74
C ALA A 165 0.46 -1.71 0.28
N ALA A 166 -0.21 -2.63 -0.43
CA ALA A 166 -1.60 -2.46 -0.84
C ALA A 166 -2.54 -2.26 0.37
N TYR A 167 -2.46 -3.12 1.39
CA TYR A 167 -3.33 -3.00 2.56
C TYR A 167 -3.04 -1.73 3.36
N ARG A 168 -1.77 -1.33 3.52
CA ARG A 168 -1.42 -0.06 4.18
C ARG A 168 -1.95 1.15 3.42
N CYS A 169 -2.00 1.13 2.09
CA CYS A 169 -2.67 2.19 1.33
C CYS A 169 -4.17 2.24 1.64
N LEU A 170 -4.85 1.09 1.75
CA LEU A 170 -6.26 1.07 2.12
C LEU A 170 -6.51 1.53 3.56
N ILE A 171 -5.61 1.19 4.48
CA ILE A 171 -5.63 1.72 5.85
C ILE A 171 -5.48 3.25 5.81
N ALA A 172 -4.50 3.76 5.07
CA ALA A 172 -4.26 5.19 4.93
C ALA A 172 -5.47 5.93 4.35
N GLY A 173 -6.08 5.38 3.29
CA GLY A 173 -7.28 5.94 2.68
C GLY A 173 -8.46 6.03 3.65
N ALA A 174 -8.68 5.00 4.47
CA ALA A 174 -9.73 5.01 5.50
C ALA A 174 -9.42 5.97 6.65
N VAL A 175 -8.21 5.93 7.20
CA VAL A 175 -7.81 6.71 8.38
C VAL A 175 -7.80 8.21 8.08
N LEU A 176 -7.34 8.59 6.90
CA LEU A 176 -7.27 9.99 6.47
C LEU A 176 -8.58 10.46 5.81
N ALA A 177 -9.60 9.62 5.72
CA ALA A 177 -10.86 9.96 5.08
C ALA A 177 -11.49 11.24 5.68
N TYR A 178 -11.40 11.42 7.00
CA TYR A 178 -11.90 12.64 7.65
C TYR A 178 -11.18 13.91 7.19
N ALA A 179 -9.84 13.91 7.20
CA ALA A 179 -9.02 15.07 6.87
C ALA A 179 -9.34 15.64 5.48
N TYR A 180 -9.73 14.77 4.53
CA TYR A 180 -10.12 15.17 3.18
C TYR A 180 -11.63 15.39 3.01
N SER A 181 -12.49 14.64 3.70
CA SER A 181 -13.96 14.75 3.53
C SER A 181 -14.61 15.86 4.36
N GLU A 182 -14.10 16.17 5.56
CA GLU A 182 -14.65 17.24 6.40
C GLU A 182 -14.64 18.59 5.67
N PRO A 183 -13.53 19.04 5.05
CA PRO A 183 -13.52 20.30 4.33
C PRO A 183 -14.59 20.37 3.24
N LEU A 184 -14.80 19.28 2.50
CA LEU A 184 -15.84 19.20 1.46
C LEU A 184 -17.25 19.31 2.05
N TYR A 185 -17.49 18.66 3.19
CA TYR A 185 -18.75 18.75 3.91
C TYR A 185 -19.01 20.18 4.41
N GLN A 186 -18.01 20.84 5.00
CA GLN A 186 -18.12 22.21 5.50
C GLN A 186 -18.37 23.23 4.37
N CYS A 187 -17.78 23.01 3.20
CA CYS A 187 -17.96 23.86 2.02
C CYS A 187 -19.29 23.61 1.29
N GLY A 188 -20.06 22.58 1.67
CA GLY A 188 -21.28 22.18 0.97
C GLY A 188 -21.02 21.77 -0.49
N ALA A 189 -19.84 21.23 -0.77
CA ALA A 189 -19.44 20.84 -2.12
C ALA A 189 -20.24 19.57 -2.54
N GLN A 190 -21.07 19.69 -3.58
CA GLN A 190 -21.89 18.58 -4.08
C GLN A 190 -21.25 17.91 -5.30
N GLU A 191 -21.19 18.61 -6.44
CA GLU A 191 -20.66 18.05 -7.71
C GLU A 191 -19.51 18.85 -8.32
N THR A 192 -19.46 20.17 -8.07
CA THR A 192 -18.39 21.06 -8.54
C THR A 192 -17.96 22.01 -7.44
N VAL A 193 -16.66 22.26 -7.34
CA VAL A 193 -16.09 23.30 -6.48
C VAL A 193 -16.10 24.62 -7.25
N ASN A 194 -16.77 25.65 -6.74
CA ASN A 194 -16.67 27.00 -7.29
C ASN A 194 -15.47 27.76 -6.70
N ASP A 195 -15.14 28.95 -7.21
CA ASP A 195 -13.99 29.73 -6.74
C ASP A 195 -14.05 30.05 -5.23
N GLU A 196 -15.23 30.33 -4.67
CA GLU A 196 -15.40 30.59 -3.23
C GLU A 196 -15.10 29.34 -2.39
N GLN A 197 -15.59 28.19 -2.84
CA GLN A 197 -15.33 26.89 -2.21
C GLN A 197 -13.86 26.50 -2.35
N SER A 198 -13.21 26.80 -3.48
CA SER A 198 -11.77 26.56 -3.66
C SER A 198 -10.94 27.38 -2.67
N ILE A 199 -11.27 28.67 -2.47
CA ILE A 199 -10.62 29.53 -1.48
C ILE A 199 -10.84 28.95 -0.07
N LEU A 200 -12.06 28.52 0.25
CA LEU A 200 -12.37 27.94 1.55
C LEU A 200 -11.60 26.63 1.78
N LEU A 201 -11.54 25.74 0.79
CA LEU A 201 -10.80 24.49 0.85
C LEU A 201 -9.30 24.71 1.02
N SER A 202 -8.71 25.71 0.35
CA SER A 202 -7.30 26.08 0.54
C SER A 202 -6.95 26.56 1.96
N GLY A 203 -7.95 26.84 2.80
CA GLY A 203 -7.75 27.12 4.23
C GLY A 203 -7.56 25.87 5.11
N PHE A 204 -7.84 24.67 4.58
CA PHE A 204 -7.69 23.42 5.32
C PHE A 204 -6.32 22.80 5.06
N PRO A 205 -5.61 22.27 6.08
CA PRO A 205 -4.24 21.78 5.91
C PRO A 205 -4.09 20.69 4.85
N ALA A 206 -5.08 19.80 4.69
CA ALA A 206 -5.05 18.72 3.69
C ALA A 206 -5.13 19.20 2.23
N TYR A 207 -5.63 20.42 2.00
CA TYR A 207 -5.80 21.04 0.69
C TYR A 207 -4.85 22.23 0.48
N ASN A 208 -4.10 22.62 1.53
CA ASN A 208 -3.17 23.74 1.50
C ASN A 208 -1.74 23.25 1.27
N ILE A 209 -1.20 23.50 0.08
CA ILE A 209 0.17 23.13 -0.31
C ILE A 209 1.22 23.85 0.55
N GLU A 210 0.86 25.03 1.07
CA GLU A 210 1.68 25.88 1.93
C GLU A 210 1.41 25.66 3.42
N ALA A 211 0.60 24.65 3.80
CA ALA A 211 0.37 24.33 5.20
C ALA A 211 1.71 24.11 5.92
N SER A 212 1.83 24.70 7.10
CA SER A 212 3.00 24.50 7.95
C SER A 212 3.09 23.04 8.42
N MET A 213 4.30 22.60 8.77
CA MET A 213 4.49 21.27 9.36
C MET A 213 3.65 21.05 10.62
N GLU A 214 3.38 22.10 11.41
CA GLU A 214 2.53 22.01 12.61
C GLU A 214 1.06 21.76 12.25
N GLU A 215 0.54 22.48 11.25
CA GLU A 215 -0.83 22.29 10.75
C GLU A 215 -1.01 20.90 10.12
N GLN A 216 -0.02 20.44 9.35
CA GLN A 216 -0.02 19.09 8.79
C GLN A 216 0.13 18.02 9.89
N ASP A 217 0.92 18.29 10.94
CA ASP A 217 1.09 17.36 12.06
C ASP A 217 -0.22 17.13 12.83
N ALA A 218 -1.06 18.15 12.95
CA ALA A 218 -2.37 18.01 13.58
C ALA A 218 -3.28 16.99 12.88
N ILE A 219 -3.18 16.85 11.55
CA ILE A 219 -4.05 15.95 10.76
C ILE A 219 -3.37 14.62 10.39
N PHE A 220 -2.08 14.66 10.03
CA PHE A 220 -1.35 13.50 9.53
C PHE A 220 -0.47 12.85 10.60
N GLY A 221 -0.10 13.58 11.65
CA GLY A 221 0.86 13.14 12.66
C GLY A 221 0.50 11.83 13.34
N PRO A 222 -0.72 11.68 13.89
CA PRO A 222 -1.11 10.43 14.55
C PRO A 222 -1.00 9.20 13.64
N PHE A 223 -1.40 9.31 12.37
CA PHE A 223 -1.29 8.21 11.43
C PHE A 223 0.14 7.98 10.96
N ALA A 224 0.93 9.04 10.71
CA ALA A 224 2.34 8.93 10.34
C ALA A 224 3.17 8.25 11.44
N ASP A 225 2.94 8.62 12.70
CA ASP A 225 3.61 8.01 13.85
C ASP A 225 3.24 6.52 13.96
N TRP A 226 1.95 6.17 13.80
CA TRP A 226 1.51 4.77 13.77
C TRP A 226 2.14 4.00 12.60
N LEU A 227 2.19 4.58 11.40
CA LEU A 227 2.74 3.93 10.21
C LEU A 227 4.24 3.65 10.39
N LEU A 228 5.00 4.62 10.91
CA LEU A 228 6.41 4.43 11.24
C LEU A 228 6.61 3.28 12.24
N GLU A 229 5.82 3.27 13.32
CA GLU A 229 5.88 2.20 14.32
C GLU A 229 5.49 0.84 13.74
N ASN A 230 4.46 0.80 12.89
CA ASN A 230 4.02 -0.43 12.22
C ASN A 230 5.08 -0.97 11.25
N ILE A 231 5.79 -0.09 10.53
CA ILE A 231 6.92 -0.49 9.67
C ILE A 231 8.04 -1.09 10.53
N LEU A 232 8.45 -0.40 11.59
CA LEU A 232 9.58 -0.81 12.44
C LEU A 232 9.24 -1.97 13.38
N ALA A 233 7.96 -2.26 13.63
CA ALA A 233 7.51 -3.42 14.41
C ALA A 233 7.83 -4.76 13.71
N ASN A 234 8.09 -4.76 12.40
CA ASN A 234 8.56 -5.94 11.69
C ASN A 234 10.04 -6.19 11.98
N THR A 235 10.33 -6.75 13.15
CA THR A 235 11.70 -6.97 13.64
C THR A 235 12.51 -7.89 12.73
N ALA A 236 11.88 -8.81 12.00
CA ALA A 236 12.57 -9.72 11.10
C ALA A 236 13.15 -8.97 9.88
N GLU A 237 12.34 -8.15 9.22
CA GLU A 237 12.79 -7.32 8.09
C GLU A 237 13.78 -6.24 8.52
N VAL A 238 13.54 -5.61 9.68
CA VAL A 238 14.47 -4.64 10.27
C VAL A 238 15.83 -5.27 10.60
N ALA A 239 15.84 -6.49 11.14
CA ALA A 239 17.08 -7.22 11.37
C ALA A 239 17.76 -7.58 10.05
N ALA A 240 17.01 -8.03 9.05
CA ALA A 240 17.53 -8.40 7.75
C ALA A 240 18.16 -7.21 7.01
N ILE A 241 17.52 -6.04 7.00
CA ILE A 241 18.10 -4.84 6.36
C ILE A 241 19.30 -4.30 7.16
N THR A 242 19.27 -4.38 8.49
CA THR A 242 20.43 -3.99 9.31
C THR A 242 21.63 -4.90 9.01
N ASP A 243 21.42 -6.22 8.96
CA ASP A 243 22.47 -7.19 8.60
C ASP A 243 23.01 -6.95 7.17
N ARG A 244 22.16 -6.60 6.21
CA ARG A 244 22.57 -6.20 4.85
C ARG A 244 23.45 -4.95 4.87
N PHE A 245 23.13 -3.95 5.69
CA PHE A 245 23.94 -2.75 5.88
C PHE A 245 25.28 -3.05 6.54
N ASP A 246 25.30 -3.88 7.58
CA ASP A 246 26.52 -4.32 8.25
C ASP A 246 27.44 -5.10 7.29
N LYS A 247 26.86 -5.95 6.44
CA LYS A 247 27.57 -6.73 5.41
C LYS A 247 27.88 -5.94 4.14
N ARG A 248 27.36 -4.72 4.00
CA ARG A 248 27.55 -3.84 2.83
C ARG A 248 27.06 -4.48 1.53
N GLN A 249 25.85 -5.02 1.57
CA GLN A 249 25.19 -5.67 0.44
C GLN A 249 23.96 -4.86 -0.01
N GLY A 250 23.51 -5.08 -1.24
CA GLY A 250 22.34 -4.40 -1.78
C GLY A 250 22.49 -2.89 -1.76
N ARG A 251 21.45 -2.19 -1.27
CA ARG A 251 21.42 -0.72 -1.16
C ARG A 251 22.60 -0.14 -0.38
N ALA A 252 23.03 -0.85 0.67
CA ALA A 252 24.11 -0.39 1.55
C ALA A 252 25.44 -0.19 0.82
N TRP A 253 25.62 -0.82 -0.33
CA TRP A 253 26.78 -0.62 -1.19
C TRP A 253 26.85 0.82 -1.73
N CYS A 254 25.73 1.41 -2.15
CA CYS A 254 25.68 2.79 -2.66
C CYS A 254 25.96 3.84 -1.58
N CYS A 255 25.56 3.59 -0.33
CA CYS A 255 25.71 4.59 0.74
C CYS A 255 27.17 4.76 1.21
N ARG A 256 28.06 3.80 0.91
CA ARG A 256 29.47 3.82 1.30
C ARG A 256 30.35 4.60 0.33
N ASP A 257 30.10 4.48 -0.98
CA ASP A 257 30.86 5.22 -2.00
C ASP A 257 30.77 6.75 -1.79
N LEU A 258 29.75 7.21 -1.05
CA LEU A 258 29.59 8.60 -0.61
C LEU A 258 30.44 9.01 0.60
N GLN A 259 31.10 8.07 1.30
CA GLN A 259 31.79 8.34 2.57
C GLN A 259 33.31 8.07 2.55
N SER A 260 33.87 7.37 1.55
CA SER A 260 35.18 6.72 1.74
C SER A 260 36.38 7.18 0.91
N ASP A 261 36.27 8.09 -0.06
CA ASP A 261 37.36 8.19 -1.05
C ASP A 261 38.13 9.53 -1.12
N ASP A 262 37.77 10.59 -0.38
CA ASP A 262 38.43 11.90 -0.49
C ASP A 262 39.19 12.38 0.77
N GLU A 263 40.03 11.53 1.37
CA GLU A 263 41.10 12.05 2.25
C GLU A 263 42.30 12.63 1.46
N ASP A 264 42.40 12.39 0.14
CA ASP A 264 43.56 12.78 -0.68
C ASP A 264 43.22 13.63 -1.95
N ALA A 265 41.95 13.91 -2.24
CA ALA A 265 41.56 14.80 -3.34
C ALA A 265 41.25 16.19 -2.80
N GLY A 266 42.22 17.11 -2.90
CA GLY A 266 42.03 18.54 -2.59
C GLY A 266 41.12 19.27 -3.59
N SER A 267 39.98 18.69 -3.98
CA SER A 267 38.93 19.39 -4.71
C SER A 267 38.04 20.13 -3.72
N GLU A 268 38.10 21.45 -3.74
CA GLU A 268 37.26 22.37 -2.96
C GLU A 268 35.76 22.34 -3.38
N ASP A 269 35.32 21.34 -4.13
CA ASP A 269 33.92 21.18 -4.52
C ASP A 269 33.18 20.41 -3.41
N GLU A 270 32.67 21.19 -2.45
CA GLU A 270 31.88 20.83 -1.26
C GLU A 270 30.59 20.03 -1.56
N LEU A 271 30.69 18.79 -2.04
CA LEU A 271 29.56 17.84 -2.10
C LEU A 271 29.75 16.67 -1.11
N ASP A 272 30.38 16.96 0.03
CA ASP A 272 30.63 16.05 1.16
C ASP A 272 29.40 15.91 2.10
N ASP A 273 28.19 15.88 1.53
CA ASP A 273 26.98 15.59 2.30
C ASP A 273 26.69 14.09 2.12
N GLY A 274 27.15 13.27 3.08
CA GLY A 274 26.84 11.85 3.13
C GLY A 274 25.33 11.54 3.01
N CYS A 275 24.97 10.27 2.81
CA CYS A 275 23.60 9.86 2.49
C CYS A 275 22.51 10.65 3.27
N PRO A 276 21.57 11.33 2.57
CA PRO A 276 20.62 12.25 3.21
C PRO A 276 19.52 11.52 4.00
N VAL A 277 19.45 10.19 3.89
CA VAL A 277 18.37 9.36 4.46
C VAL A 277 18.65 9.09 5.94
N GLN A 278 17.94 9.78 6.82
CA GLN A 278 18.13 9.67 8.27
C GLN A 278 16.80 9.67 9.01
N LEU A 279 16.63 8.78 10.00
CA LEU A 279 15.45 8.83 10.87
C LEU A 279 15.55 10.03 11.82
N LYS A 280 14.50 10.84 11.88
CA LYS A 280 14.39 11.99 12.77
C LYS A 280 13.63 11.65 14.05
N GLY A 281 14.02 12.30 15.15
CA GLY A 281 13.15 12.47 16.33
C GLY A 281 13.12 11.32 17.34
N ARG A 282 13.95 10.28 17.23
CA ARG A 282 14.06 9.21 18.26
C ARG A 282 15.51 8.94 18.66
N ALA A 283 15.93 9.55 19.76
CA ALA A 283 17.24 9.28 20.36
C ALA A 283 17.44 7.77 20.60
N GLY A 284 18.45 7.18 19.95
CA GLY A 284 18.82 5.78 20.12
C GLY A 284 18.21 4.78 19.13
N ILE A 285 17.43 5.26 18.15
CA ILE A 285 16.92 4.45 17.00
C ILE A 285 17.49 5.03 15.69
N ASP A 286 18.80 5.30 15.68
CA ASP A 286 19.49 5.94 14.55
C ASP A 286 20.26 4.89 13.75
N SER A 287 19.55 3.86 13.28
CA SER A 287 20.10 2.94 12.29
C SER A 287 19.78 3.52 10.90
N HIS A 288 20.82 3.97 10.19
CA HIS A 288 20.76 4.37 8.79
C HIS A 288 20.01 3.34 7.92
N ALA A 289 20.18 2.04 8.21
CA ALA A 289 19.45 0.95 7.55
C ALA A 289 17.93 1.03 7.78
N GLN A 290 17.49 1.36 9.00
CA GLN A 290 16.07 1.53 9.31
C GLN A 290 15.47 2.73 8.57
N ALA A 291 16.23 3.81 8.38
CA ALA A 291 15.78 4.96 7.60
C ALA A 291 15.51 4.59 6.13
N HIS A 292 16.41 3.83 5.52
CA HIS A 292 16.20 3.27 4.18
C HIS A 292 15.01 2.31 4.13
N TYR A 293 14.86 1.43 5.12
CA TYR A 293 13.72 0.51 5.18
C TYR A 293 12.37 1.24 5.24
N VAL A 294 12.31 2.31 6.06
CA VAL A 294 11.11 3.14 6.17
C VAL A 294 10.82 3.85 4.86
N ALA A 295 11.82 4.48 4.24
CA ALA A 295 11.66 5.09 2.92
C ALA A 295 11.13 4.05 1.91
N TRP A 296 11.72 2.86 1.91
CA TRP A 296 11.36 1.79 0.98
C TRP A 296 9.90 1.36 1.10
N GLU A 297 9.42 1.11 2.32
CA GLU A 297 8.03 0.71 2.55
C GLU A 297 7.03 1.82 2.19
N VAL A 298 7.39 3.09 2.42
CA VAL A 298 6.56 4.26 2.06
C VAL A 298 6.51 4.45 0.55
N MET A 299 7.62 4.28 -0.16
CA MET A 299 7.65 4.37 -1.62
C MET A 299 6.84 3.23 -2.24
N LYS A 300 6.87 2.00 -1.69
CA LYS A 300 5.98 0.90 -2.13
C LYS A 300 4.51 1.25 -1.97
N MET A 301 4.14 1.92 -0.88
CA MET A 301 2.77 2.42 -0.67
C MET A 301 2.39 3.46 -1.73
N LEU A 302 3.26 4.45 -1.97
CA LEU A 302 3.05 5.46 -3.00
C LEU A 302 2.90 4.85 -4.41
N TRP A 303 3.64 3.78 -4.71
CA TRP A 303 3.46 3.04 -5.95
C TRP A 303 2.09 2.30 -5.96
N GLN A 304 1.75 1.59 -4.89
CA GLN A 304 0.51 0.80 -4.84
C GLN A 304 -0.76 1.63 -4.88
N GLN A 305 -0.78 2.83 -4.28
CA GLN A 305 -1.98 3.67 -4.30
C GLN A 305 -2.39 3.99 -5.74
N GLU A 306 -1.42 4.35 -6.58
CA GLU A 306 -1.68 4.71 -7.98
C GLU A 306 -2.13 3.48 -8.78
N HIS A 307 -1.52 2.32 -8.57
CA HIS A 307 -1.92 1.10 -9.28
C HIS A 307 -3.32 0.61 -8.87
N ILE A 308 -3.72 0.80 -7.62
CA ILE A 308 -5.10 0.53 -7.18
C ILE A 308 -6.06 1.44 -7.94
N LEU A 309 -5.80 2.75 -7.97
CA LEU A 309 -6.64 3.74 -8.63
C LEU A 309 -6.72 3.54 -10.14
N LEU A 310 -5.58 3.33 -10.82
CA LEU A 310 -5.51 3.05 -12.25
C LEU A 310 -6.26 1.76 -12.60
N SER A 311 -6.16 0.72 -11.77
CA SER A 311 -6.91 -0.52 -11.97
C SER A 311 -8.42 -0.29 -11.86
N MET A 312 -8.85 0.56 -10.92
CA MET A 312 -10.25 0.96 -10.77
C MET A 312 -10.74 1.88 -11.90
N TYR A 313 -9.87 2.70 -12.49
CA TYR A 313 -10.22 3.62 -13.57
C TYR A 313 -10.33 2.88 -14.91
N ASN A 314 -9.35 2.03 -15.23
CA ASN A 314 -9.28 1.30 -16.49
C ASN A 314 -10.46 0.32 -16.68
N SER A 315 -11.10 -0.11 -15.60
CA SER A 315 -12.29 -0.95 -15.66
C SER A 315 -13.58 -0.20 -15.99
N ARG A 316 -13.58 1.15 -15.97
CA ARG A 316 -14.73 1.95 -16.44
C ARG A 316 -14.96 1.79 -17.95
N PHE A 317 -13.95 1.34 -18.71
CA PHE A 317 -14.08 1.13 -20.15
C PHE A 317 -14.79 -0.20 -20.47
N PRO A 318 -15.94 -0.17 -21.16
CA PRO A 318 -16.86 -1.31 -21.29
C PRO A 318 -16.40 -2.43 -22.25
N HIS A 319 -15.11 -2.57 -22.53
CA HIS A 319 -14.61 -3.43 -23.61
C HIS A 319 -14.99 -4.92 -23.49
N HIS A 320 -15.43 -5.40 -22.30
CA HIS A 320 -15.77 -6.81 -22.10
C HIS A 320 -17.06 -7.10 -21.29
N LYS A 321 -18.08 -6.21 -21.31
CA LYS A 321 -19.39 -6.43 -20.63
C LYS A 321 -20.18 -7.70 -21.06
N GLY A 322 -19.60 -8.62 -21.83
CA GLY A 322 -20.30 -9.77 -22.42
C GLY A 322 -20.12 -11.13 -21.75
N GLN A 323 -19.08 -11.41 -20.94
CA GLN A 323 -18.76 -12.81 -20.61
C GLN A 323 -18.22 -13.13 -19.19
N GLY A 324 -17.97 -12.15 -18.32
CA GLY A 324 -17.61 -12.43 -16.92
C GLY A 324 -18.79 -12.19 -15.97
N SER A 325 -19.16 -13.15 -15.15
CA SER A 325 -19.97 -12.88 -13.96
C SER A 325 -19.07 -12.25 -12.90
N SER A 326 -19.44 -11.08 -12.35
CA SER A 326 -18.85 -10.65 -11.07
C SER A 326 -19.22 -11.71 -10.03
N GLU A 327 -18.20 -12.44 -9.54
CA GLU A 327 -18.41 -13.48 -8.53
C GLU A 327 -18.24 -12.93 -7.10
N LYS A 328 -17.57 -11.78 -6.96
CA LYS A 328 -17.11 -11.26 -5.68
C LYS A 328 -17.07 -9.74 -5.72
N SER A 329 -17.57 -9.09 -4.67
CA SER A 329 -17.48 -7.65 -4.46
C SER A 329 -16.91 -7.35 -3.07
N CYS A 330 -15.99 -6.39 -2.95
CA CYS A 330 -15.51 -5.88 -1.67
C CYS A 330 -15.75 -4.37 -1.55
N ILE A 331 -15.75 -3.89 -0.32
CA ILE A 331 -15.71 -2.46 0.00
C ILE A 331 -14.28 -2.15 0.43
N ILE A 332 -13.70 -1.12 -0.16
CA ILE A 332 -12.36 -0.61 0.19
C ILE A 332 -12.41 0.91 0.35
N ALA A 333 -11.49 1.49 1.11
CA ALA A 333 -11.27 2.93 1.14
C ALA A 333 -9.89 3.22 0.53
N PRO A 334 -9.78 3.43 -0.79
CA PRO A 334 -8.50 3.61 -1.43
C PRO A 334 -7.93 5.00 -1.10
N PHE A 335 -6.64 5.02 -0.81
CA PHE A 335 -5.88 6.26 -0.70
C PHE A 335 -5.99 7.04 -2.01
N GLY A 336 -6.23 8.34 -1.92
CA GLY A 336 -6.50 9.17 -3.10
C GLY A 336 -7.95 9.25 -3.52
N LEU A 337 -8.88 8.45 -2.96
CA LEU A 337 -10.33 8.73 -3.03
C LEU A 337 -10.89 9.22 -1.68
N PHE A 338 -10.34 8.73 -0.57
CA PHE A 338 -10.72 9.11 0.80
C PHE A 338 -12.23 8.93 1.10
N CYS A 339 -12.85 7.99 0.41
CA CYS A 339 -14.21 7.51 0.61
C CYS A 339 -14.29 6.00 0.30
N CYS A 340 -15.38 5.34 0.68
CA CYS A 340 -15.54 3.93 0.40
C CYS A 340 -15.97 3.67 -1.05
N ALA A 341 -15.33 2.70 -1.67
CA ALA A 341 -15.60 2.24 -3.02
C ALA A 341 -15.99 0.76 -3.00
N HIS A 342 -17.08 0.44 -3.70
CA HIS A 342 -17.43 -0.94 -4.02
C HIS A 342 -16.63 -1.40 -5.22
N VAL A 343 -15.84 -2.46 -5.07
CA VAL A 343 -15.00 -3.03 -6.13
C VAL A 343 -15.47 -4.45 -6.41
N ASP A 344 -15.95 -4.66 -7.63
CA ASP A 344 -16.24 -5.97 -8.20
C ASP A 344 -14.92 -6.62 -8.67
N ILE A 345 -14.60 -7.79 -8.12
CA ILE A 345 -13.44 -8.60 -8.50
C ILE A 345 -13.91 -9.59 -9.57
N ILE A 346 -13.63 -9.27 -10.83
CA ILE A 346 -13.99 -10.09 -11.97
C ILE A 346 -12.87 -11.08 -12.20
N THR A 347 -13.12 -12.36 -11.97
CA THR A 347 -12.18 -13.43 -12.34
C THR A 347 -12.49 -13.85 -13.77
N PRO A 348 -11.68 -13.45 -14.77
CA PRO A 348 -11.94 -13.84 -16.14
C PRO A 348 -11.62 -15.33 -16.35
N PRO A 349 -12.01 -15.91 -17.50
CA PRO A 349 -11.59 -17.26 -17.89
C PRO A 349 -10.06 -17.39 -17.83
N ALA A 350 -9.56 -18.61 -17.57
CA ALA A 350 -8.21 -19.02 -17.14
C ALA A 350 -6.95 -18.44 -17.85
N ARG A 351 -7.08 -17.47 -18.76
CA ARG A 351 -6.00 -16.81 -19.51
C ARG A 351 -5.81 -15.33 -19.22
N TYR A 352 -6.65 -14.72 -18.38
CA TYR A 352 -6.59 -13.28 -18.12
C TYR A 352 -6.40 -12.99 -16.63
N ALA A 353 -5.75 -11.87 -16.32
CA ALA A 353 -5.63 -11.36 -14.96
C ALA A 353 -7.00 -10.94 -14.42
N PRO A 354 -7.28 -11.12 -13.11
CA PRO A 354 -8.48 -10.58 -12.50
C PRO A 354 -8.62 -9.08 -12.80
N GLN A 355 -9.82 -8.65 -13.16
CA GLN A 355 -10.13 -7.24 -13.42
C GLN A 355 -10.87 -6.66 -12.22
N LEU A 356 -10.55 -5.41 -11.90
CA LEU A 356 -11.15 -4.70 -10.77
C LEU A 356 -12.13 -3.67 -11.31
N ALA A 357 -13.42 -3.97 -11.25
CA ALA A 357 -14.45 -3.05 -11.69
C ALA A 357 -14.92 -2.19 -10.53
N LEU A 358 -14.79 -0.86 -10.65
CA LEU A 358 -15.49 0.03 -9.74
C LEU A 358 -16.99 -0.15 -9.96
N ASP A 359 -17.71 -0.59 -8.93
CA ASP A 359 -19.15 -0.76 -9.01
C ASP A 359 -19.82 0.62 -9.07
N ALA A 360 -20.16 1.02 -10.29
CA ALA A 360 -20.85 2.26 -10.59
C ALA A 360 -22.36 2.20 -10.26
N ARG A 361 -22.81 1.27 -9.40
CA ARG A 361 -24.17 1.28 -8.83
C ARG A 361 -24.29 2.48 -7.87
N ASP A 362 -24.91 3.62 -8.16
CA ASP A 362 -25.93 4.02 -9.11
C ASP A 362 -25.55 5.44 -9.59
N PRO A 363 -25.44 5.73 -10.90
CA PRO A 363 -25.14 7.07 -11.39
C PRO A 363 -26.24 8.11 -11.07
N ASN A 364 -27.40 7.67 -10.55
CA ASN A 364 -28.46 8.55 -10.04
C ASN A 364 -28.43 8.70 -8.53
N ASP A 365 -27.47 8.10 -7.82
CA ASP A 365 -27.26 8.40 -6.41
C ASP A 365 -26.57 9.77 -6.31
N SER A 366 -27.38 10.83 -6.45
CA SER A 366 -27.00 12.25 -6.39
C SER A 366 -26.45 12.67 -5.02
N LYS A 367 -26.13 11.70 -4.15
CA LYS A 367 -25.55 11.88 -2.83
C LYS A 367 -24.12 11.34 -2.74
N ARG A 368 -23.56 10.81 -3.82
CA ARG A 368 -22.14 10.44 -3.79
C ARG A 368 -21.31 11.69 -3.49
N PRO A 369 -20.44 11.66 -2.46
CA PRO A 369 -19.45 12.71 -2.26
C PRO A 369 -18.70 12.93 -3.57
N MET A 370 -18.39 14.18 -3.88
CA MET A 370 -17.61 14.53 -5.07
C MET A 370 -16.36 13.65 -5.14
N ASP A 371 -16.13 13.04 -6.30
CA ASP A 371 -14.88 12.31 -6.55
C ASP A 371 -13.74 13.28 -6.30
N ILE A 372 -12.84 12.96 -5.36
CA ILE A 372 -11.77 13.89 -5.00
C ILE A 372 -10.90 14.18 -6.24
N PHE A 373 -10.79 13.29 -7.23
CA PHE A 373 -10.15 13.64 -8.50
C PHE A 373 -10.80 14.83 -9.20
N SER A 374 -12.13 14.94 -9.16
CA SER A 374 -12.84 16.11 -9.69
C SER A 374 -12.57 17.37 -8.85
N VAL A 375 -12.43 17.21 -7.53
CA VAL A 375 -12.01 18.31 -6.63
C VAL A 375 -10.57 18.74 -6.94
N LEU A 376 -9.67 17.78 -7.15
CA LEU A 376 -8.24 17.97 -7.41
C LEU A 376 -8.01 18.59 -8.79
N ASP A 377 -8.79 18.22 -9.81
CA ASP A 377 -8.75 18.87 -11.12
C ASP A 377 -9.18 20.36 -11.05
N ILE A 378 -9.99 20.73 -10.03
CA ILE A 378 -10.49 22.10 -9.85
C ILE A 378 -9.58 22.94 -8.94
N ILE A 379 -9.11 22.36 -7.83
CA ILE A 379 -8.32 23.04 -6.79
C ILE A 379 -6.82 22.89 -7.05
N GLY A 380 -6.43 21.85 -7.79
CA GLY A 380 -5.07 21.65 -8.24
C GLY A 380 -4.52 22.96 -8.77
N PRO A 381 -3.27 23.29 -8.45
CA PRO A 381 -2.74 24.61 -8.72
C PRO A 381 -3.00 24.93 -10.19
N LYS A 382 -3.78 25.98 -10.44
CA LYS A 382 -3.74 26.63 -11.75
C LYS A 382 -2.27 27.03 -11.90
N GLN A 383 -1.53 26.25 -12.69
CA GLN A 383 -0.06 26.34 -12.80
C GLN A 383 0.41 27.76 -13.15
N ASP A 384 -0.51 28.59 -13.65
CA ASP A 384 -0.34 30.00 -13.97
C ASP A 384 0.18 30.91 -12.83
N HIS A 385 0.15 30.49 -11.55
CA HIS A 385 0.50 31.36 -10.41
C HIS A 385 1.55 30.84 -9.42
N LEU A 386 2.03 29.60 -9.56
CA LEU A 386 3.14 29.14 -8.74
C LEU A 386 4.45 29.70 -9.30
N SER A 387 5.32 30.17 -8.41
CA SER A 387 6.70 30.53 -8.78
C SER A 387 7.32 29.37 -9.55
N GLN A 388 8.02 29.67 -10.65
CA GLN A 388 8.54 28.72 -11.65
C GLN A 388 9.49 27.62 -11.11
N ASP A 389 9.68 27.50 -9.80
CA ASP A 389 10.82 26.81 -9.21
C ASP A 389 10.48 25.43 -8.59
N ALA A 390 9.21 25.00 -8.48
CA ALA A 390 8.86 23.61 -8.11
C ALA A 390 7.39 23.24 -8.39
N VAL A 391 7.14 22.05 -8.94
CA VAL A 391 5.79 21.48 -9.05
C VAL A 391 5.42 20.80 -7.73
N PRO A 392 4.40 21.27 -7.00
CA PRO A 392 4.02 20.65 -5.74
C PRO A 392 3.44 19.26 -5.97
N ALA A 393 3.58 18.39 -4.96
CA ALA A 393 2.91 17.10 -4.96
C ALA A 393 1.39 17.28 -5.13
N PRO A 394 0.71 16.39 -5.89
CA PRO A 394 -0.75 16.29 -5.89
C PRO A 394 -1.31 16.28 -4.46
N LEU A 395 -2.47 16.90 -4.22
CA LEU A 395 -2.95 17.14 -2.85
C LEU A 395 -3.23 15.83 -2.09
N GLU A 396 -3.66 14.80 -2.81
CA GLU A 396 -3.83 13.45 -2.30
C GLU A 396 -2.51 12.84 -1.81
N LEU A 397 -1.36 13.27 -2.35
CA LEU A 397 -0.03 12.77 -1.96
C LEU A 397 0.62 13.61 -0.85
N GLN A 398 -0.04 14.63 -0.30
CA GLN A 398 0.51 15.46 0.77
C GLN A 398 0.94 14.65 1.99
N PHE A 399 0.19 13.60 2.36
CA PHE A 399 0.58 12.71 3.46
C PHE A 399 1.98 12.12 3.26
N PHE A 400 2.33 11.67 2.05
CA PHE A 400 3.64 11.09 1.77
C PHE A 400 4.75 12.13 1.90
N ARG A 401 4.54 13.35 1.37
CA ARG A 401 5.49 14.47 1.54
C ARG A 401 5.69 14.78 3.02
N TYR A 402 4.60 14.94 3.77
CA TYR A 402 4.64 15.21 5.20
C TYR A 402 5.38 14.10 5.97
N PHE A 403 5.07 12.82 5.69
CA PHE A 403 5.69 11.67 6.33
C PHE A 403 7.21 11.68 6.13
N LEU A 404 7.65 11.84 4.87
CA LEU A 404 9.06 11.88 4.50
C LEU A 404 9.79 13.06 5.16
N GLN A 405 9.16 14.23 5.23
CA GLN A 405 9.74 15.42 5.86
C GLN A 405 9.85 15.26 7.39
N LYS A 406 8.78 14.81 8.05
CA LYS A 406 8.72 14.61 9.50
C LYS A 406 9.69 13.54 9.97
N HIS A 407 9.64 12.36 9.36
CA HIS A 407 10.34 11.19 9.87
C HIS A 407 11.70 10.95 9.24
N LEU A 408 11.92 11.40 8.00
CA LEU A 408 13.18 11.18 7.29
C LEU A 408 13.94 12.47 6.96
N GLY A 409 13.32 13.63 7.10
CA GLY A 409 13.90 14.89 6.62
C GLY A 409 14.13 14.94 5.13
N LEU A 410 13.34 14.17 4.38
CA LEU A 410 13.44 14.06 2.93
C LEU A 410 12.28 14.79 2.25
N SER A 411 12.46 15.13 0.99
CA SER A 411 11.45 15.67 0.08
C SER A 411 11.64 15.06 -1.30
N PHE A 412 10.59 15.05 -2.12
CA PHE A 412 10.74 14.70 -3.54
C PHE A 412 11.57 15.76 -4.27
N TRP A 413 12.17 15.38 -5.40
CA TRP A 413 12.81 16.33 -6.31
C TRP A 413 11.81 17.38 -6.83
N GLU A 414 12.29 18.59 -7.15
CA GLU A 414 11.45 19.75 -7.55
C GLU A 414 10.53 19.46 -8.76
N ASP A 415 10.97 18.56 -9.67
CA ASP A 415 10.22 18.16 -10.88
C ASP A 415 9.73 16.71 -10.82
N PHE A 416 9.64 16.10 -9.63
CA PHE A 416 9.25 14.69 -9.53
C PHE A 416 7.83 14.45 -10.06
N PHE A 417 6.91 15.38 -9.81
CA PHE A 417 5.49 15.29 -10.18
C PHE A 417 5.15 16.04 -11.48
N ASP A 418 6.11 16.60 -12.21
CA ASP A 418 5.83 17.26 -13.49
C ASP A 418 5.43 16.22 -14.55
N THR A 419 4.18 16.31 -15.02
CA THR A 419 3.61 15.44 -16.06
C THR A 419 3.34 16.18 -17.37
N GLU A 420 3.53 17.51 -17.42
CA GLU A 420 3.15 18.35 -18.57
C GLU A 420 4.24 18.45 -19.63
N SER A 421 5.48 18.05 -19.32
CA SER A 421 6.56 17.87 -20.31
C SER A 421 6.33 16.63 -21.22
N ARG A 422 5.13 16.49 -21.80
CA ARG A 422 4.77 15.38 -22.71
C ARG A 422 5.49 15.42 -24.07
N TYR A 423 6.24 16.49 -24.36
CA TYR A 423 6.89 16.69 -25.66
C TYR A 423 8.42 16.65 -25.63
N ALA A 424 9.05 16.59 -24.44
CA ALA A 424 10.49 16.35 -24.33
C ALA A 424 10.74 14.85 -24.09
N ILE A 425 10.79 14.08 -25.19
CA ILE A 425 11.05 12.64 -25.18
C ILE A 425 12.47 12.31 -24.66
N GLU A 426 13.33 13.32 -24.46
CA GLU A 426 14.75 13.13 -24.14
C GLU A 426 15.10 13.24 -22.64
N ASP A 427 14.26 13.85 -21.79
CA ASP A 427 14.53 14.02 -20.35
C ASP A 427 13.38 13.46 -19.49
N GLY A 428 13.46 12.15 -19.23
CA GLY A 428 12.44 11.29 -18.61
C GLY A 428 11.51 11.90 -17.53
N GLN A 429 10.23 11.61 -17.68
CA GLN A 429 9.17 11.91 -16.70
C GLN A 429 9.37 11.12 -15.40
N ASN A 430 9.92 11.75 -14.36
CA ASN A 430 10.28 11.09 -13.11
C ASN A 430 9.13 10.30 -12.46
N TRP A 431 7.91 10.85 -12.44
CA TRP A 431 6.73 10.15 -11.95
C TRP A 431 6.40 8.91 -12.80
N THR A 432 6.35 9.05 -14.13
CA THR A 432 6.05 7.93 -15.03
C THR A 432 7.11 6.83 -14.90
N GLU A 433 8.39 7.19 -14.82
CA GLU A 433 9.48 6.24 -14.62
C GLU A 433 9.36 5.56 -13.25
N PHE A 434 9.09 6.30 -12.18
CA PHE A 434 8.81 5.73 -10.86
C PHE A 434 7.66 4.71 -10.91
N MET A 435 6.57 5.05 -11.60
CA MET A 435 5.41 4.17 -11.75
C MET A 435 5.72 2.89 -12.54
N LYS A 436 6.76 2.92 -13.39
CA LYS A 436 7.28 1.76 -14.12
C LYS A 436 8.25 0.90 -13.28
N CYS A 437 8.80 1.39 -12.18
CA CYS A 437 9.84 0.69 -11.42
C CYS A 437 9.32 -0.45 -10.51
N LEU A 438 9.03 -1.62 -11.08
CA LEU A 438 8.68 -2.80 -10.27
C LEU A 438 9.87 -3.31 -9.43
N GLN A 439 11.10 -2.88 -9.74
CA GLN A 439 12.27 -3.15 -8.90
C GLN A 439 12.13 -2.61 -7.46
N LEU A 440 11.17 -1.71 -7.22
CA LEU A 440 10.82 -1.26 -5.87
C LEU A 440 10.33 -2.40 -4.97
N PHE A 441 9.87 -3.51 -5.53
CA PHE A 441 9.51 -4.71 -4.76
C PHE A 441 10.59 -5.79 -4.81
N ALA A 442 11.65 -5.60 -5.57
CA ALA A 442 12.74 -6.56 -5.66
C ALA A 442 13.48 -6.68 -4.33
N LEU A 443 13.95 -7.88 -4.01
CA LEU A 443 14.69 -8.13 -2.79
C LEU A 443 16.15 -7.66 -2.97
N ASP A 444 16.65 -6.84 -2.04
CA ASP A 444 17.98 -6.20 -2.14
C ASP A 444 19.15 -7.09 -1.71
N ASP A 445 18.88 -8.31 -1.23
CA ASP A 445 19.90 -9.28 -0.81
C ASP A 445 20.30 -10.27 -1.93
N VAL A 446 19.72 -10.14 -3.12
CA VAL A 446 20.04 -11.04 -4.24
C VAL A 446 21.43 -10.71 -4.81
N PRO A 447 22.36 -11.69 -4.87
CA PRO A 447 23.70 -11.45 -5.39
C PRO A 447 23.69 -10.92 -6.83
N ASN A 448 24.57 -9.95 -7.11
CA ASN A 448 24.74 -9.28 -8.41
C ASN A 448 23.57 -8.38 -8.84
N ARG A 449 22.61 -8.08 -7.96
CA ARG A 449 21.69 -6.96 -8.21
C ARG A 449 22.40 -5.65 -7.96
N TRP A 450 22.47 -4.82 -8.98
CA TRP A 450 23.07 -3.50 -8.87
C TRP A 450 22.01 -2.49 -8.39
N PRO A 451 22.16 -1.90 -7.19
CA PRO A 451 21.32 -0.79 -6.78
C PRO A 451 21.53 0.42 -7.69
N SER A 452 20.50 1.24 -7.84
CA SER A 452 20.64 2.52 -8.54
C SER A 452 21.57 3.48 -7.78
N LYS A 453 22.41 4.21 -8.52
CA LYS A 453 23.26 5.30 -7.97
C LYS A 453 22.59 6.68 -8.06
N GLY A 454 21.35 6.75 -8.56
CA GLY A 454 20.61 8.00 -8.73
C GLY A 454 19.61 7.93 -9.88
N LEU A 455 18.80 9.00 -9.98
CA LEU A 455 17.65 9.14 -10.86
C LEU A 455 17.89 8.69 -12.31
N SER A 456 19.01 9.13 -12.91
CA SER A 456 19.38 8.81 -14.31
C SER A 456 19.63 7.31 -14.58
N THR A 457 19.66 6.49 -13.53
CA THR A 457 19.91 5.05 -13.60
C THR A 457 18.76 4.19 -13.07
N ALA A 458 17.66 4.78 -12.61
CA ALA A 458 16.56 4.04 -11.99
C ALA A 458 15.96 2.98 -12.93
N ALA A 459 15.72 3.34 -14.20
CA ALA A 459 15.22 2.42 -15.22
C ALA A 459 16.16 1.23 -15.50
N GLY A 460 17.47 1.41 -15.31
CA GLY A 460 18.48 0.38 -15.55
C GLY A 460 18.93 -0.38 -14.29
N ALA A 461 18.38 -0.05 -13.12
CA ALA A 461 18.79 -0.66 -11.86
C ALA A 461 18.11 -2.02 -11.66
N ASP A 462 18.77 -2.92 -10.92
CA ASP A 462 18.14 -4.20 -10.54
C ASP A 462 17.33 -4.08 -9.25
N PHE A 463 17.57 -3.00 -8.51
CA PHE A 463 16.97 -2.71 -7.24
C PHE A 463 16.90 -1.20 -7.02
N ILE A 464 15.76 -0.73 -6.53
CA ILE A 464 15.59 0.62 -6.00
C ILE A 464 14.82 0.54 -4.69
N ASP A 465 15.13 1.42 -3.74
CA ASP A 465 14.32 1.61 -2.54
C ASP A 465 13.45 2.89 -2.63
N GLY A 466 13.58 3.63 -3.73
CA GLY A 466 12.85 4.87 -3.99
C GLY A 466 13.51 6.10 -3.38
N THR A 467 14.58 5.95 -2.59
CA THR A 467 15.34 7.10 -2.09
C THR A 467 16.10 7.83 -3.20
N GLU A 468 16.23 7.22 -4.37
CA GLU A 468 16.74 7.85 -5.59
C GLU A 468 15.87 9.04 -6.06
N PHE A 469 14.60 9.06 -5.66
CA PHE A 469 13.64 10.11 -5.96
C PHE A 469 13.50 11.14 -4.84
N LEU A 470 14.41 11.11 -3.86
CA LEU A 470 14.35 11.96 -2.68
C LEU A 470 15.61 12.82 -2.53
N VAL A 471 15.43 14.01 -1.98
CA VAL A 471 16.48 14.97 -1.59
C VAL A 471 16.28 15.38 -0.14
N LYS A 472 17.29 15.99 0.48
CA LYS A 472 17.17 16.58 1.80
C LYS A 472 16.13 17.72 1.76
N ALA A 473 15.17 17.70 2.68
CA ALA A 473 14.21 18.78 2.84
C ALA A 473 14.96 20.07 3.23
N ARG A 474 14.69 21.17 2.52
CA ARG A 474 15.29 22.49 2.76
C ARG A 474 14.78 23.13 4.05
#